data_AF-A0AAD7HPJ0-F1
#
_entry.id   AF-A0AAD7HPJ0-F1
#
_cell.length_a   1.000
_cell.length_b   1.000
_cell.length_c   1.000
_cell.angle_alpha   90.00
_cell.angle_beta   90.00
_cell.angle_gamma   90.00
#
_symmetry.space_group_name_H-M   'P 1'
#
loop_
_entity.id
_entity.type
_entity.pdbx_description
1 polymer ?
#
loop_
_entity_poly.entity_id
_entity_poly.type
_entity_poly.pdbx_seq_one_letter_code
_entity_poly.pdbx_strand_id
1 'polypeptide(L)'
;MFSDLPLDLVLEIMGWCSPHDLLALQNACSTFCSLLLNNHHIWRLARANLELGFPLPIAAPSEEWFVRYALSDGPCTVCRRPTQELPYSYSLGIRLCSASCSYYLLRVCPGDVDEYIAQDWAILSTRPDNMDDVYALMLQATPYLEGTAESPMYRPSGIHDALKELYAAANSGGLDLLELNWKQRAAAMPIFMAMAETLQDATRRYRAKKELVEARNRSLLAAIARENKVTFDL
;
A
#
# COMPACT_ATOMS: atom_id res chain seq x y z
N MET A 1 -25.26 7.02 -31.48
CA MET A 1 -26.32 7.00 -30.44
C MET A 1 -25.92 7.79 -29.19
N PHE A 2 -24.63 7.86 -28.81
CA PHE A 2 -24.19 8.78 -27.74
C PHE A 2 -23.86 10.22 -28.18
N SER A 3 -23.84 10.49 -29.50
CA SER A 3 -23.47 11.79 -30.06
C SER A 3 -24.38 12.94 -29.63
N ASP A 4 -25.63 12.62 -29.31
CA ASP A 4 -26.67 13.60 -28.97
C ASP A 4 -26.77 13.83 -27.45
N LEU A 5 -26.06 13.04 -26.64
CA LEU A 5 -26.06 13.18 -25.19
C LEU A 5 -24.97 14.17 -24.75
N PRO A 6 -25.28 15.17 -23.90
CA PRO A 6 -24.27 15.98 -23.24
C PRO A 6 -23.21 15.13 -22.53
N LEU A 7 -21.94 15.52 -22.65
CA LEU A 7 -20.82 14.80 -22.08
C LEU A 7 -21.00 14.56 -20.57
N ASP A 8 -21.47 15.56 -19.84
CA ASP A 8 -21.65 15.48 -18.38
C ASP A 8 -22.61 14.35 -17.98
N LEU A 9 -23.70 14.14 -18.73
CA LEU A 9 -24.63 13.04 -18.48
C LEU A 9 -23.99 11.68 -18.76
N VAL A 10 -23.12 11.59 -19.78
CA VAL A 10 -22.38 10.35 -20.07
C VAL A 10 -21.42 10.03 -18.92
N LEU A 11 -20.69 11.02 -18.41
CA LEU A 11 -19.76 10.84 -17.29
C LEU A 11 -20.51 10.50 -15.99
N GLU A 12 -21.67 11.11 -15.76
CA GLU A 12 -22.54 10.79 -14.63
C GLU A 12 -23.02 9.35 -14.69
N ILE A 13 -23.55 8.88 -15.84
CA ILE A 13 -23.97 7.49 -16.04
C ILE A 13 -22.80 6.53 -15.79
N MET A 14 -21.61 6.83 -16.30
CA MET A 14 -20.41 6.03 -16.05
C MET A 14 -20.00 6.02 -14.57
N GLY A 15 -20.24 7.11 -13.84
CA GLY A 15 -19.99 7.19 -12.40
C GLY A 15 -20.86 6.22 -11.59
N TRP A 16 -21.99 5.77 -12.12
CA TRP A 16 -22.88 4.76 -11.52
C TRP A 16 -22.51 3.31 -11.89
N CYS A 17 -21.62 3.11 -12.86
CA CYS A 17 -21.20 1.78 -13.29
C CYS A 17 -20.26 1.11 -12.27
N SER A 18 -20.11 -0.22 -12.36
CA SER A 18 -19.04 -0.92 -11.65
C SER A 18 -17.70 -0.70 -12.36
N PRO A 19 -16.55 -0.84 -11.67
CA PRO A 19 -15.25 -0.71 -12.32
C PRO A 19 -15.01 -1.78 -13.41
N HIS A 20 -15.66 -2.95 -13.29
CA HIS A 20 -15.64 -3.98 -14.32
C HIS A 20 -16.36 -3.52 -15.61
N ASP A 21 -17.52 -2.89 -15.48
CA ASP A 21 -18.26 -2.34 -16.63
C ASP A 21 -17.48 -1.23 -17.32
N LEU A 22 -16.79 -0.39 -16.54
CA LEU A 22 -15.93 0.66 -17.09
C LEU A 22 -14.75 0.08 -17.87
N LEU A 23 -14.10 -0.98 -17.38
CA LEU A 23 -13.05 -1.68 -18.14
C LEU A 23 -13.61 -2.28 -19.44
N ALA A 24 -14.80 -2.89 -19.38
CA ALA A 24 -15.45 -3.44 -20.56
C ALA A 24 -15.77 -2.34 -21.60
N LEU A 25 -16.32 -1.21 -21.16
CA LEU A 25 -16.59 -0.03 -22.00
C LEU A 25 -15.31 0.54 -22.60
N GLN A 26 -14.25 0.65 -21.80
CA GLN A 26 -12.93 1.12 -22.22
C GLN A 26 -12.37 0.25 -23.35
N ASN A 27 -12.51 -1.08 -23.25
CA ASN A 27 -12.03 -2.02 -24.24
C ASN A 27 -12.95 -2.13 -25.48
N ALA A 28 -14.23 -1.81 -25.35
CA ALA A 28 -15.20 -1.93 -26.43
C ALA A 28 -15.13 -0.81 -27.48
N CYS A 29 -14.73 0.41 -27.10
CA CYS A 29 -14.75 1.57 -28.00
C CYS A 29 -13.59 2.54 -27.74
N SER A 30 -12.89 2.98 -28.80
CA SER A 30 -11.81 3.97 -28.71
C SER A 30 -12.26 5.33 -28.16
N THR A 31 -13.52 5.70 -28.38
CA THR A 31 -14.11 6.94 -27.83
C THR A 31 -14.23 6.84 -26.32
N PHE A 32 -14.78 5.73 -25.80
CA PHE A 32 -14.86 5.50 -24.35
C PHE A 32 -13.49 5.28 -23.72
N CYS A 33 -12.56 4.63 -24.43
CA CYS A 33 -11.17 4.53 -24.00
C CYS A 33 -10.57 5.92 -23.75
N SER A 34 -10.66 6.81 -24.75
CA SER A 34 -10.17 8.18 -24.63
C SER A 34 -10.90 8.96 -23.53
N LEU A 35 -12.22 8.75 -23.40
CA LEU A 35 -13.03 9.40 -22.38
C LEU A 35 -12.58 9.01 -20.96
N LEU A 36 -12.45 7.70 -20.71
CA LEU A 36 -12.11 7.16 -19.39
C LEU A 36 -10.65 7.40 -19.00
N LEU A 37 -9.74 7.45 -19.98
CA LEU A 37 -8.34 7.82 -19.76
C LEU A 37 -8.18 9.30 -19.36
N ASN A 38 -9.04 10.20 -19.85
CA ASN A 38 -8.99 11.62 -19.52
C ASN A 38 -9.81 12.00 -18.26
N ASN A 39 -10.64 11.08 -17.74
CA ASN A 39 -11.56 11.36 -16.62
C ASN A 39 -11.32 10.42 -15.42
N HIS A 40 -10.14 10.50 -14.81
CA HIS A 40 -9.71 9.60 -13.73
C HIS A 40 -10.63 9.57 -12.49
N HIS A 41 -11.40 10.64 -12.24
CA HIS A 41 -12.30 10.71 -11.08
C HIS A 41 -13.46 9.69 -11.16
N ILE A 42 -13.86 9.29 -12.37
CA ILE A 42 -14.94 8.32 -12.60
C ILE A 42 -14.58 6.96 -12.00
N TRP A 43 -13.31 6.54 -12.10
CA TRP A 43 -12.85 5.30 -11.51
C TRP A 43 -13.00 5.27 -9.99
N ARG A 44 -12.81 6.42 -9.33
CA ARG A 44 -13.04 6.55 -7.88
C ARG A 44 -14.52 6.42 -7.52
N LEU A 45 -15.40 7.03 -8.32
CA LEU A 45 -16.86 6.92 -8.14
C LEU A 45 -17.33 5.48 -8.36
N ALA A 46 -16.92 4.87 -9.47
CA ALA A 46 -17.25 3.49 -9.79
C ALA A 46 -16.75 2.51 -8.72
N ARG A 47 -15.54 2.73 -8.16
CA ARG A 47 -15.03 1.91 -7.05
C ARG A 47 -15.86 2.07 -5.78
N ALA A 48 -16.40 3.26 -5.51
CA ALA A 48 -17.30 3.48 -4.38
C ALA A 48 -18.63 2.73 -4.50
N ASN A 49 -19.01 2.31 -5.72
CA ASN A 49 -20.19 1.48 -5.98
C ASN A 49 -19.96 -0.01 -5.72
N LEU A 50 -18.71 -0.45 -5.48
CA LEU A 50 -18.45 -1.84 -5.10
C LEU A 50 -18.87 -2.07 -3.65
N GLU A 51 -19.66 -3.13 -3.43
CA GLU A 51 -20.05 -3.55 -2.09
C GLU A 51 -18.78 -3.87 -1.26
N LEU A 52 -18.62 -3.16 -0.13
CA LEU A 52 -17.56 -3.22 0.88
C LEU A 52 -16.47 -4.31 0.66
N GLY A 53 -15.24 -3.88 0.35
CA GLY A 53 -14.05 -4.74 0.44
C GLY A 53 -13.03 -4.58 -0.67
N PHE A 54 -13.27 -3.74 -1.67
CA PHE A 54 -12.27 -3.53 -2.71
C PHE A 54 -11.03 -2.84 -2.13
N PRO A 55 -9.81 -3.37 -2.38
CA PRO A 55 -8.59 -2.82 -1.81
C PRO A 55 -8.41 -1.36 -2.22
N LEU A 56 -7.83 -0.55 -1.33
CA LEU A 56 -7.40 0.79 -1.70
C LEU A 56 -6.12 0.69 -2.54
N PRO A 57 -5.94 1.54 -3.56
CA PRO A 57 -4.69 1.59 -4.30
C PRO A 57 -3.56 2.02 -3.37
N ILE A 58 -2.63 1.10 -3.09
CA ILE A 58 -1.39 1.39 -2.37
C ILE A 58 -0.34 1.62 -3.46
N ALA A 59 -0.03 2.88 -3.76
CA ALA A 59 1.02 3.29 -4.72
C ALA A 59 0.78 3.00 -6.21
N ALA A 60 -0.47 2.86 -6.66
CA ALA A 60 -0.75 2.74 -8.11
C ALA A 60 -0.54 4.07 -8.86
N PRO A 61 -0.01 4.03 -10.11
CA PRO A 61 0.19 5.24 -10.92
C PRO A 61 -1.14 5.93 -11.29
N SER A 62 -2.23 5.17 -11.41
CA SER A 62 -3.58 5.69 -11.59
C SER A 62 -4.62 4.70 -11.04
N GLU A 63 -5.83 5.20 -10.74
CA GLU A 63 -6.95 4.33 -10.35
C GLU A 63 -7.36 3.37 -11.47
N GLU A 64 -7.32 3.84 -12.72
CA GLU A 64 -7.59 2.99 -13.89
C GLU A 64 -6.61 1.81 -13.95
N TRP A 65 -5.31 2.09 -13.76
CA TRP A 65 -4.29 1.05 -13.72
C TRP A 65 -4.55 0.07 -12.58
N PHE A 66 -4.87 0.57 -11.39
CA PHE A 66 -5.16 -0.26 -10.23
C PHE A 66 -6.38 -1.15 -10.44
N VAL A 67 -7.47 -0.59 -10.95
CA VAL A 67 -8.70 -1.33 -11.26
C VAL A 67 -8.44 -2.38 -12.31
N ARG A 68 -7.71 -2.06 -13.39
CA ARG A 68 -7.30 -3.04 -14.40
C ARG A 68 -6.44 -4.13 -13.78
N TYR A 69 -5.47 -3.76 -12.95
CA TYR A 69 -4.60 -4.70 -12.26
C TYR A 69 -5.36 -5.58 -11.26
N ALA A 70 -6.41 -5.09 -10.63
CA ALA A 70 -7.17 -5.84 -9.63
C ALA A 70 -8.26 -6.73 -10.24
N LEU A 71 -8.94 -6.27 -11.31
CA LEU A 71 -10.13 -6.93 -11.87
C LEU A 71 -9.90 -7.61 -13.21
N SER A 72 -8.89 -7.20 -13.98
CA SER A 72 -8.63 -7.83 -15.28
C SER A 72 -7.77 -9.08 -15.13
N ASP A 73 -7.76 -9.88 -16.18
CA ASP A 73 -6.70 -10.83 -16.45
C ASP A 73 -5.35 -10.12 -16.64
N GLY A 74 -4.27 -10.84 -16.36
CA GLY A 74 -2.93 -10.30 -16.49
C GLY A 74 -1.87 -11.39 -16.62
N PRO A 75 -0.65 -11.02 -17.04
CA PRO A 75 0.44 -11.98 -17.10
C PRO A 75 0.93 -12.33 -15.70
N CYS A 76 1.23 -13.61 -15.47
CA CYS A 76 1.95 -14.07 -14.30
C CYS A 76 3.32 -13.38 -14.22
N THR A 77 3.67 -12.82 -13.06
CA THR A 77 4.94 -12.12 -12.83
C THR A 77 6.14 -13.04 -13.08
N VAL A 78 6.00 -14.34 -12.79
CA VAL A 78 7.07 -15.34 -12.91
C VAL A 78 7.15 -15.90 -14.34
N CYS A 79 6.09 -16.54 -14.82
CA CYS A 79 6.14 -17.30 -16.08
C CYS A 79 5.53 -16.56 -17.28
N ARG A 80 5.01 -15.35 -17.08
CA ARG A 80 4.38 -14.48 -18.09
C ARG A 80 3.15 -15.06 -18.80
N ARG A 81 2.66 -16.24 -18.41
CA ARG A 81 1.41 -16.80 -18.94
C ARG A 81 0.22 -15.94 -18.50
N PRO A 82 -0.80 -15.75 -19.36
CA PRO A 82 -2.03 -15.08 -18.96
C PRO A 82 -2.72 -15.88 -17.86
N THR A 83 -3.26 -15.16 -16.88
CA THR A 83 -3.99 -15.76 -15.76
C THR A 83 -5.16 -14.88 -15.36
N GLN A 84 -6.25 -15.54 -14.97
CA GLN A 84 -7.46 -14.93 -14.41
C GLN A 84 -7.43 -14.91 -12.88
N GLU A 85 -6.38 -15.46 -12.25
CA GLU A 85 -6.21 -15.43 -10.81
C GLU A 85 -5.99 -14.00 -10.33
N LEU A 86 -6.58 -13.65 -9.20
CA LEU A 86 -6.37 -12.34 -8.58
C LEU A 86 -4.89 -12.09 -8.26
N PRO A 87 -4.46 -10.82 -8.19
CA PRO A 87 -3.16 -10.47 -7.66
C PRO A 87 -2.84 -11.19 -6.35
N TYR A 88 -1.64 -11.77 -6.28
CA TYR A 88 -1.12 -12.34 -5.04
C TYR A 88 -0.79 -11.23 -4.03
N SER A 89 -0.23 -10.11 -4.52
CA SER A 89 0.00 -8.91 -3.73
C SER A 89 -0.32 -7.66 -4.56
N TYR A 90 -1.24 -6.85 -4.05
CA TYR A 90 -1.66 -5.59 -4.67
C TYR A 90 -0.60 -4.49 -4.54
N SER A 91 0.09 -4.40 -3.40
CA SER A 91 1.16 -3.39 -3.17
C SER A 91 2.37 -3.65 -4.06
N LEU A 92 2.71 -4.92 -4.28
CA LEU A 92 3.88 -5.31 -5.06
C LEU A 92 3.59 -5.49 -6.56
N GLY A 93 2.34 -5.42 -6.97
CA GLY A 93 1.95 -5.72 -8.35
C GLY A 93 2.28 -7.16 -8.77
N ILE A 94 2.30 -8.11 -7.82
CA ILE A 94 2.63 -9.51 -8.08
C ILE A 94 1.38 -10.34 -8.38
N ARG A 95 1.37 -11.01 -9.54
CA ARG A 95 0.32 -11.97 -9.94
C ARG A 95 0.92 -13.33 -10.26
N LEU A 96 0.29 -14.39 -9.79
CA LEU A 96 0.79 -15.76 -9.93
C LEU A 96 -0.29 -16.65 -10.56
N CYS A 97 0.09 -17.48 -11.52
CA CYS A 97 -0.86 -18.37 -12.19
C CYS A 97 -0.98 -19.78 -11.58
N SER A 98 -0.06 -20.15 -10.67
CA SER A 98 -0.04 -21.49 -10.06
C SER A 98 0.80 -21.53 -8.79
N ALA A 99 0.56 -22.54 -7.96
CA ALA A 99 1.39 -22.84 -6.79
C ALA A 99 2.87 -23.03 -7.14
N SER A 100 3.19 -23.61 -8.31
CA SER A 100 4.57 -23.74 -8.78
C SER A 100 5.25 -22.39 -9.01
N CYS A 101 4.51 -21.39 -9.52
CA CYS A 101 5.03 -20.03 -9.67
C CYS A 101 5.20 -19.34 -8.32
N SER A 102 4.30 -19.58 -7.37
CA SER A 102 4.45 -19.10 -5.98
C SER A 102 5.72 -19.66 -5.34
N TYR A 103 5.94 -20.97 -5.46
CA TYR A 103 7.14 -21.62 -4.93
C TYR A 103 8.42 -21.11 -5.60
N TYR A 104 8.39 -20.89 -6.91
CA TYR A 104 9.52 -20.31 -7.64
C TYR A 104 9.84 -18.89 -7.15
N LEU A 105 8.82 -18.06 -6.95
CA LEU A 105 8.98 -16.70 -6.43
C LEU A 105 9.65 -16.72 -5.04
N LEU A 106 9.17 -17.58 -4.13
CA LEU A 106 9.77 -17.77 -2.80
C LEU A 106 11.21 -18.32 -2.86
N ARG A 107 11.56 -19.08 -3.90
CA ARG A 107 12.90 -19.68 -4.04
C ARG A 107 13.92 -18.74 -4.69
N VAL A 108 13.49 -17.90 -5.64
CA VAL A 108 14.36 -16.92 -6.31
C VAL A 108 14.57 -15.68 -5.45
N CYS A 109 13.60 -15.35 -4.61
CA CYS A 109 13.67 -14.29 -3.62
C CYS A 109 13.55 -14.86 -2.19
N PRO A 110 14.46 -15.76 -1.76
CA PRO A 110 14.36 -16.48 -0.50
C PRO A 110 14.53 -15.57 0.74
N GLY A 111 14.90 -14.31 0.54
CA GLY A 111 14.95 -13.27 1.58
C GLY A 111 14.25 -11.98 1.18
N ASP A 112 13.36 -12.00 0.17
CA ASP A 112 12.78 -10.75 -0.36
C ASP A 112 11.27 -10.79 -0.47
N VAL A 113 10.59 -11.94 -0.52
CA VAL A 113 9.12 -11.95 -0.65
C VAL A 113 8.47 -12.11 0.71
N ASP A 114 8.93 -13.06 1.51
CA ASP A 114 8.57 -13.11 2.93
C ASP A 114 9.19 -11.94 3.68
N GLU A 115 10.35 -11.41 3.25
CA GLU A 115 10.91 -10.19 3.83
C GLU A 115 10.32 -8.92 3.22
N TYR A 116 9.70 -8.87 2.03
CA TYR A 116 8.89 -7.70 1.60
C TYR A 116 7.50 -7.71 2.22
N ILE A 117 6.84 -8.88 2.26
CA ILE A 117 5.54 -9.05 2.90
C ILE A 117 5.72 -8.90 4.40
N ALA A 118 6.81 -9.42 4.97
CA ALA A 118 7.24 -9.09 6.30
C ALA A 118 7.78 -7.67 6.38
N GLN A 119 8.50 -7.02 5.46
CA GLN A 119 9.00 -5.63 5.61
C GLN A 119 7.85 -4.63 5.57
N ASP A 120 6.85 -4.80 4.70
CA ASP A 120 5.57 -4.07 4.80
C ASP A 120 4.92 -4.28 6.19
N TRP A 121 5.21 -5.40 6.86
CA TRP A 121 4.73 -5.73 8.22
C TRP A 121 5.77 -5.55 9.36
N ALA A 122 7.06 -5.37 9.10
CA ALA A 122 8.24 -5.53 9.98
C ALA A 122 8.99 -4.20 10.05
N ILE A 123 8.99 -3.41 8.98
CA ILE A 123 9.10 -1.95 9.10
C ILE A 123 7.99 -1.41 10.05
N LEU A 124 6.87 -2.14 10.18
CA LEU A 124 5.82 -1.89 11.18
C LEU A 124 5.92 -2.72 12.48
N SER A 125 6.85 -3.68 12.62
CA SER A 125 6.87 -4.60 13.78
C SER A 125 8.21 -5.07 14.36
N THR A 126 9.37 -4.84 13.75
CA THR A 126 10.66 -5.16 14.38
C THR A 126 11.16 -4.00 15.27
N ARG A 127 11.56 -4.35 16.49
CA ARG A 127 12.43 -3.51 17.33
C ARG A 127 13.84 -3.65 16.76
N PRO A 128 14.58 -2.57 16.51
CA PRO A 128 16.01 -2.67 16.28
C PRO A 128 16.70 -3.00 17.61
N ASP A 129 17.37 -4.14 17.65
CA ASP A 129 18.07 -4.62 18.85
C ASP A 129 19.53 -4.14 18.87
N ASN A 130 20.06 -3.65 17.73
CA ASN A 130 21.36 -2.98 17.66
C ASN A 130 21.37 -1.81 16.65
N MET A 131 22.47 -1.03 16.66
CA MET A 131 22.64 0.19 15.88
C MET A 131 22.83 -0.03 14.37
N ASP A 132 23.32 -1.19 13.94
CA ASP A 132 23.47 -1.52 12.52
C ASP A 132 22.10 -1.74 11.87
N ASP A 133 21.12 -2.24 12.63
CA ASP A 133 19.72 -2.39 12.19
C ASP A 133 19.03 -1.03 12.01
N VAL A 134 19.27 -0.08 12.91
CA VAL A 134 18.77 1.31 12.80
C VAL A 134 19.40 2.01 11.59
N TYR A 135 20.70 1.81 11.39
CA TYR A 135 21.44 2.42 10.29
C TYR A 135 21.03 1.83 8.93
N ALA A 136 20.77 0.52 8.87
CA ALA A 136 20.19 -0.15 7.71
C ALA A 136 18.77 0.35 7.40
N LEU A 137 17.92 0.52 8.42
CA LEU A 137 16.58 1.12 8.27
C LEU A 137 16.65 2.55 7.74
N MET A 138 17.60 3.36 8.24
CA MET A 138 17.79 4.73 7.75
C MET A 138 18.30 4.77 6.31
N LEU A 139 19.30 3.95 5.97
CA LEU A 139 19.86 3.84 4.61
C LEU A 139 18.86 3.31 3.57
N GLN A 140 18.00 2.37 3.97
CA GLN A 140 16.92 1.86 3.12
C GLN A 140 15.77 2.86 2.96
N ALA A 141 15.59 3.77 3.92
CA ALA A 141 14.63 4.87 3.83
C ALA A 141 15.15 6.08 3.01
N THR A 142 16.47 6.22 2.81
CA THR A 142 17.09 7.36 2.11
C THR A 142 16.63 7.54 0.65
N PRO A 143 16.47 6.48 -0.18
CA PRO A 143 15.94 6.62 -1.53
C PRO A 143 14.50 7.16 -1.57
N TYR A 144 13.72 6.91 -0.51
CA TYR A 144 12.36 7.44 -0.35
C TYR A 144 12.35 8.93 0.06
N LEU A 145 13.43 9.43 0.68
CA LEU A 145 13.57 10.83 1.09
C LEU A 145 14.13 11.71 -0.03
N GLU A 146 15.04 11.19 -0.86
CA GLU A 146 15.66 11.93 -1.96
C GLU A 146 14.84 11.88 -3.26
N GLY A 147 14.01 10.84 -3.45
CA GLY A 147 13.22 10.64 -4.68
C GLY A 147 11.79 11.20 -4.69
N THR A 148 11.30 11.81 -3.60
CA THR A 148 9.86 12.13 -3.45
C THR A 148 9.55 13.62 -3.24
N ALA A 149 10.14 14.47 -4.06
CA ALA A 149 9.83 15.90 -4.02
C ALA A 149 8.36 16.25 -4.38
N GLU A 150 7.55 15.36 -4.98
CA GLU A 150 6.28 15.78 -5.59
C GLU A 150 5.01 14.93 -5.35
N SER A 151 4.92 14.03 -4.36
CA SER A 151 3.64 13.33 -4.09
C SER A 151 3.10 13.52 -2.66
N PRO A 152 2.00 14.30 -2.48
CA PRO A 152 1.27 14.42 -1.23
C PRO A 152 0.18 13.33 -1.16
N MET A 153 -0.10 12.81 0.04
CA MET A 153 -1.24 11.92 0.38
C MET A 153 -1.01 10.40 0.28
N TYR A 154 -0.17 9.84 1.14
CA TYR A 154 -0.65 9.16 2.34
C TYR A 154 0.56 8.91 3.23
N ARG A 155 0.56 9.59 4.35
CA ARG A 155 1.67 9.68 5.28
C ARG A 155 1.06 9.32 6.63
N PRO A 156 1.49 8.26 7.32
CA PRO A 156 1.03 8.04 8.69
C PRO A 156 1.50 9.28 9.46
N SER A 157 0.60 10.24 9.74
CA SER A 157 1.01 11.61 10.07
C SER A 157 2.03 11.65 11.19
N GLY A 158 1.86 10.82 12.23
CA GLY A 158 2.85 10.71 13.30
C GLY A 158 4.23 10.19 12.87
N ILE A 159 4.30 9.17 12.01
CA ILE A 159 5.58 8.57 11.58
C ILE A 159 6.23 9.42 10.49
N HIS A 160 5.44 9.97 9.58
CA HIS A 160 5.94 10.81 8.52
C HIS A 160 6.35 12.19 9.04
N ASP A 161 5.56 12.82 9.90
CA ASP A 161 5.89 14.12 10.47
C ASP A 161 7.12 13.97 11.38
N ALA A 162 7.22 12.87 12.13
CA ALA A 162 8.47 12.48 12.76
C ALA A 162 9.59 12.38 11.72
N LEU A 163 9.51 11.50 10.71
CA LEU A 163 10.54 11.36 9.67
C LEU A 163 10.91 12.68 8.95
N LYS A 164 9.98 13.61 8.79
CA LYS A 164 10.21 14.95 8.24
C LYS A 164 10.97 15.86 9.20
N GLU A 165 10.58 15.89 10.47
CA GLU A 165 11.31 16.59 11.53
C GLU A 165 12.72 15.99 11.71
N LEU A 166 12.84 14.68 11.57
CA LEU A 166 14.10 13.92 11.61
C LEU A 166 15.03 14.32 10.46
N TYR A 167 14.51 14.36 9.24
CA TYR A 167 15.28 14.75 8.05
C TYR A 167 15.66 16.23 8.09
N ALA A 168 14.76 17.10 8.57
CA ALA A 168 15.04 18.53 8.74
C ALA A 168 16.08 18.80 9.84
N ALA A 169 16.01 18.10 10.97
CA ALA A 169 17.00 18.19 12.06
C ALA A 169 18.38 17.70 11.61
N ALA A 170 18.45 16.56 10.91
CA ALA A 170 19.69 16.03 10.37
C ALA A 170 20.35 16.98 9.35
N ASN A 171 19.54 17.62 8.49
CA ASN A 171 20.05 18.52 7.45
C ASN A 171 20.28 19.97 7.91
N SER A 172 19.68 20.42 9.02
CA SER A 172 19.88 21.79 9.55
C SER A 172 21.33 22.09 9.97
N GLY A 173 22.18 21.07 10.11
CA GLY A 173 23.61 21.20 10.37
C GLY A 173 24.53 20.85 9.20
N GLY A 174 24.00 20.60 7.99
CA GLY A 174 24.80 20.20 6.82
C GLY A 174 25.53 18.86 7.00
N LEU A 175 24.93 17.94 7.75
CA LEU A 175 25.55 16.69 8.15
C LEU A 175 25.30 15.60 7.12
N ASP A 176 26.32 15.31 6.31
CA ASP A 176 26.38 14.06 5.56
C ASP A 176 26.59 12.90 6.55
N LEU A 177 25.52 12.12 6.76
CA LEU A 177 25.47 11.02 7.72
C LEU A 177 26.55 9.96 7.45
N LEU A 178 26.96 9.81 6.19
CA LEU A 178 27.97 8.84 5.77
C LEU A 178 29.39 9.30 6.09
N GLU A 179 29.64 10.62 6.14
CA GLU A 179 30.97 11.19 6.40
C GLU A 179 31.23 11.53 7.88
N LEU A 180 30.26 11.27 8.76
CA LEU A 180 30.40 11.60 10.16
C LEU A 180 31.50 10.80 10.87
N ASN A 181 32.43 11.50 11.52
CA ASN A 181 33.40 10.84 12.39
C ASN A 181 32.74 10.35 13.70
N TRP A 182 33.37 9.39 14.36
CA TRP A 182 32.80 8.73 15.56
C TRP A 182 32.45 9.70 16.72
N LYS A 183 33.15 10.82 16.86
CA LYS A 183 32.87 11.84 17.90
C LYS A 183 31.59 12.61 17.58
N GLN A 184 31.34 12.90 16.31
CA GLN A 184 30.12 13.57 15.86
C GLN A 184 28.91 12.63 15.91
N ARG A 185 29.12 11.33 15.59
CA ARG A 185 28.09 10.29 15.80
C ARG A 185 27.70 10.17 17.27
N ALA A 186 28.68 10.18 18.18
CA ALA A 186 28.44 10.18 19.61
C ALA A 186 27.68 11.44 20.09
N ALA A 187 27.98 12.60 19.52
CA ALA A 187 27.28 13.85 19.84
C ALA A 187 25.83 13.87 19.32
N ALA A 188 25.54 13.20 18.20
CA ALA A 188 24.19 13.05 17.65
C ALA A 188 23.36 11.94 18.32
N MET A 189 23.99 11.08 19.13
CA MET A 189 23.35 9.93 19.78
C MET A 189 22.11 10.27 20.63
N PRO A 190 22.10 11.36 21.45
CA PRO A 190 20.91 11.72 22.22
C PRO A 190 19.70 12.03 21.34
N ILE A 191 19.94 12.59 20.15
CA ILE A 191 18.89 12.84 19.16
C ILE A 191 18.38 11.48 18.68
N PHE A 192 19.23 10.61 18.13
CA PHE A 192 18.82 9.27 17.67
C PHE A 192 18.06 8.45 18.71
N MET A 193 18.45 8.51 19.99
CA MET A 193 17.75 7.82 21.07
C MET A 193 16.34 8.38 21.30
N ALA A 194 16.16 9.70 21.32
CA ALA A 194 14.84 10.33 21.40
C ALA A 194 13.96 9.97 20.18
N MET A 195 14.58 9.82 19.00
CA MET A 195 13.89 9.38 17.78
C MET A 195 13.40 7.93 17.91
N ALA A 196 14.26 7.04 18.38
CA ALA A 196 13.92 5.64 18.59
C ALA A 196 12.80 5.48 19.63
N GLU A 197 12.81 6.27 20.70
CA GLU A 197 11.74 6.28 21.71
C GLU A 197 10.39 6.72 21.12
N THR A 198 10.39 7.78 20.30
CA THR A 198 9.17 8.29 19.65
C THR A 198 8.56 7.26 18.70
N LEU A 199 9.40 6.58 17.91
CA LEU A 199 8.97 5.50 17.03
C LEU A 199 8.43 4.30 17.83
N GLN A 200 9.08 3.94 18.93
CA GLN A 200 8.59 2.87 19.80
C GLN A 200 7.21 3.20 20.40
N ASP A 201 6.98 4.44 20.83
CA ASP A 201 5.68 4.83 21.38
C ASP A 201 4.57 4.80 20.33
N ALA A 202 4.85 5.31 19.12
CA ALA A 202 3.92 5.23 18.00
C ALA A 202 3.52 3.77 17.67
N THR A 203 4.51 2.87 17.63
CA THR A 203 4.28 1.43 17.41
C THR A 203 3.43 0.80 18.50
N ARG A 204 3.64 1.17 19.78
CA ARG A 204 2.80 0.70 20.89
C ARG A 204 1.35 1.15 20.74
N ARG A 205 1.11 2.43 20.44
CA ARG A 205 -0.25 2.97 20.23
C ARG A 205 -0.97 2.26 19.09
N TYR A 206 -0.25 1.96 17.99
CA TYR A 206 -0.81 1.22 16.86
C TYR A 206 -1.20 -0.21 17.25
N ARG A 207 -0.32 -0.97 17.92
CA ARG A 207 -0.62 -2.33 18.38
C ARG A 207 -1.84 -2.37 19.30
N ALA A 208 -1.90 -1.47 20.28
CA ALA A 208 -3.06 -1.36 21.17
C ALA A 208 -4.37 -1.10 20.41
N LYS A 209 -4.34 -0.23 19.39
CA LYS A 209 -5.50 0.05 18.55
C LYS A 209 -5.90 -1.16 17.71
N LYS A 210 -4.92 -1.90 17.16
CA LYS A 210 -5.15 -3.13 16.40
C LYS A 210 -5.82 -4.21 17.27
N GLU A 211 -5.28 -4.48 18.44
CA GLU A 211 -5.85 -5.43 19.40
C GLU A 211 -7.29 -5.08 19.79
N LEU A 212 -7.58 -3.79 19.97
CA LEU A 212 -8.93 -3.29 20.25
C LEU A 212 -9.90 -3.54 19.07
N VAL A 213 -9.45 -3.32 17.84
CA VAL A 213 -10.25 -3.59 16.63
C VAL A 213 -10.49 -5.09 16.48
N GLU A 214 -9.47 -5.93 16.66
CA GLU A 214 -9.61 -7.38 16.58
C GLU A 214 -10.54 -7.92 17.67
N ALA A 215 -10.44 -7.41 18.90
CA ALA A 215 -11.34 -7.76 19.99
C ALA A 215 -12.80 -7.38 19.68
N ARG A 216 -13.02 -6.22 19.06
CA ARG A 216 -14.35 -5.77 18.62
C ARG A 216 -14.89 -6.64 17.50
N ASN A 217 -14.05 -7.02 16.53
CA ASN A 217 -14.43 -7.92 15.44
C ASN A 217 -14.80 -9.31 15.96
N ARG A 218 -14.00 -9.88 16.86
CA ARG A 218 -14.33 -11.15 17.54
C ARG A 218 -15.68 -11.07 18.26
N SER A 219 -15.93 -9.96 18.97
CA SER A 219 -17.20 -9.74 19.68
C SER A 219 -18.40 -9.64 18.73
N LEU A 220 -18.22 -8.97 17.58
CA LEU A 220 -19.24 -8.86 16.53
C LEU A 220 -19.55 -10.22 15.91
N LEU A 221 -18.52 -11.00 15.54
CA LEU A 221 -18.67 -12.34 15.00
C LEU A 221 -19.39 -13.28 16.00
N ALA A 222 -19.03 -13.22 17.28
CA ALA A 222 -19.71 -13.98 18.33
C ALA A 222 -21.19 -13.55 18.53
N ALA A 223 -21.53 -12.27 18.31
CA ALA A 223 -22.92 -11.81 18.33
C ALA A 223 -23.71 -12.37 17.14
N ILE A 224 -23.14 -12.28 15.93
CA ILE A 224 -23.73 -12.82 14.69
C ILE A 224 -23.95 -14.35 14.79
N ALA A 225 -22.98 -15.08 15.35
CA ALA A 225 -23.08 -16.51 15.56
C ALA A 225 -24.25 -16.89 16.49
N ARG A 226 -24.45 -16.14 17.57
CA ARG A 226 -25.55 -16.34 18.52
C ARG A 226 -26.92 -16.09 17.89
N GLU A 227 -27.05 -15.03 17.09
CA GLU A 227 -28.31 -14.72 16.42
C GLU A 227 -28.69 -15.79 15.38
N ASN A 228 -27.70 -16.32 14.65
CA ASN A 228 -27.94 -17.25 13.57
C ASN A 228 -28.02 -18.73 13.99
N LYS A 229 -27.81 -19.07 15.27
CA LYS A 229 -27.65 -20.46 15.76
C LYS A 229 -26.61 -21.28 14.98
N VAL A 230 -25.64 -20.61 14.36
CA VAL A 230 -24.53 -21.24 13.64
C VAL A 230 -23.34 -21.27 14.58
N THR A 231 -22.87 -22.47 14.93
CA THR A 231 -21.60 -22.68 15.61
C THR A 231 -20.47 -22.50 14.60
N PHE A 232 -19.75 -21.38 14.71
CA PHE A 232 -18.46 -21.23 14.03
C PHE A 232 -17.38 -21.79 14.96
N ASP A 233 -16.62 -22.78 14.48
CA ASP A 233 -15.36 -23.15 15.11
C ASP A 233 -14.36 -22.01 14.82
N LEU A 234 -14.21 -21.12 15.79
CA LEU A 234 -13.30 -19.96 15.78
C LEU A 234 -11.93 -20.32 16.37
#